data_AF-A0A249NTE3-F1
#
_entry.id   AF-A0A249NTE3-F1
#
_cell.length_a   1.000
_cell.length_b   1.000
_cell.length_c   1.000
_cell.angle_alpha   90.00
_cell.angle_beta   90.00
_cell.angle_gamma   90.00
#
_symmetry.space_group_name_H-M   'P 1'
#
loop_
_entity.id
_entity.type
_entity.pdbx_description
1 polymer ?
#
loop_
_entity_poly.entity_id
_entity_poly.type
_entity_poly.pdbx_seq_one_letter_code
_entity_poly.pdbx_strand_id
1 'polypeptide(L)' 'MLVLAALSWAGLEIRENGAQAVRNSIERQNNEAANGADAKRLDYDACSHSGGLWNFGAGKCERPARRGRH' A
#
# COMPACT_ATOMS: atom_id res chain seq x y z
N MET A 1 -22.95 -42.79 1.24
CA MET A 1 -23.57 -41.53 0.82
C MET A 1 -23.22 -40.37 1.77
N LEU A 2 -23.48 -40.47 3.08
CA LEU A 2 -23.18 -39.39 4.04
C LEU A 2 -21.69 -39.00 4.14
N VAL A 3 -20.78 -39.97 4.12
CA VAL A 3 -19.32 -39.71 4.15
C VAL A 3 -18.86 -38.91 2.92
N LEU A 4 -19.35 -39.27 1.72
CA LEU A 4 -19.03 -38.54 0.49
C LEU A 4 -19.59 -37.11 0.51
N ALA A 5 -20.80 -36.93 1.04
CA ALA A 5 -21.39 -35.60 1.22
C ALA A 5 -20.56 -34.74 2.18
N ALA A 6 -20.10 -35.30 3.30
CA ALA A 6 -19.26 -34.60 4.27
C ALA A 6 -17.89 -34.22 3.69
N LEU A 7 -17.24 -35.12 2.94
CA LEU A 7 -15.96 -34.84 2.28
C LEU A 7 -16.09 -33.75 1.21
N SER A 8 -17.15 -33.81 0.40
CA SER A 8 -17.43 -32.77 -0.61
C SER A 8 -17.69 -31.41 0.03
N TRP A 9 -18.46 -31.37 1.12
CA TRP A 9 -18.71 -30.14 1.85
C TRP A 9 -17.42 -29.56 2.47
N ALA A 10 -16.62 -30.39 3.15
CA ALA A 10 -15.34 -29.97 3.71
C ALA A 10 -14.38 -29.43 2.63
N GLY A 11 -14.34 -30.07 1.46
CA GLY A 11 -13.52 -29.61 0.33
C GLY A 11 -13.97 -28.25 -0.22
N LEU A 12 -15.28 -27.99 -0.30
CA LEU A 12 -15.82 -26.70 -0.71
C LEU A 12 -15.45 -25.60 0.30
N GLU A 13 -15.63 -25.87 1.59
CA GLU A 13 -15.34 -24.94 2.67
C GLU A 13 -13.86 -24.53 2.69
N ILE A 14 -12.94 -25.50 2.54
CA ILE A 14 -11.49 -25.21 2.48
C ILE A 14 -11.16 -24.32 1.27
N ARG A 15 -11.77 -24.57 0.12
CA ARG A 15 -11.53 -23.77 -1.10
C ARG A 15 -12.06 -22.35 -0.94
N GLU A 16 -13.24 -22.19 -0.34
CA GLU A 16 -13.84 -20.88 -0.10
C GLU A 16 -13.02 -20.07 0.92
N ASN A 17 -12.65 -20.68 2.04
CA ASN A 17 -11.79 -20.05 3.04
C ASN A 17 -10.41 -19.67 2.48
N GLY A 18 -9.82 -20.53 1.65
CA GLY A 18 -8.58 -20.22 0.94
C GLY A 18 -8.73 -19.03 -0.01
N ALA A 19 -9.82 -18.99 -0.79
CA ALA A 19 -10.08 -17.89 -1.71
C ALA A 19 -10.32 -16.57 -0.97
N GLN A 20 -11.04 -16.59 0.16
CA GLN A 20 -11.25 -15.42 1.01
C GLN A 20 -9.94 -14.93 1.65
N ALA A 21 -9.09 -15.84 2.13
CA ALA A 21 -7.79 -15.48 2.71
C ALA A 21 -6.89 -14.77 1.69
N VAL A 22 -6.84 -15.26 0.44
CA VAL A 22 -6.08 -14.60 -0.64
C VAL A 22 -6.65 -13.23 -0.98
N ARG A 23 -7.98 -13.10 -1.10
CA ARG A 23 -8.64 -11.81 -1.35
C ARG A 23 -8.35 -10.79 -0.25
N ASN A 24 -8.45 -11.19 1.02
CA ASN A 24 -8.17 -10.32 2.17
C ASN A 24 -6.69 -9.90 2.20
N SER A 25 -5.77 -10.80 1.82
CA SER A 25 -4.35 -10.46 1.67
C SER A 25 -4.13 -9.41 0.58
N ILE A 26 -4.75 -9.57 -0.59
CA ILE A 26 -4.66 -8.62 -1.70
C ILE A 26 -5.22 -7.27 -1.29
N GLU A 27 -6.39 -7.25 -0.66
CA GLU A 27 -7.02 -6.01 -0.18
C GLU A 27 -6.13 -5.28 0.83
N ARG A 28 -5.55 -6.01 1.79
CA ARG A 28 -4.59 -5.44 2.74
C ARG A 28 -3.38 -4.82 2.05
N GLN A 29 -2.76 -5.56 1.13
CA GLN A 29 -1.58 -5.07 0.39
C GLN A 29 -1.91 -3.84 -0.46
N ASN A 30 -3.07 -3.82 -1.11
CA ASN A 30 -3.51 -2.68 -1.92
C ASN A 30 -3.78 -1.45 -1.04
N ASN A 31 -4.40 -1.64 0.12
CA ASN A 31 -4.65 -0.55 1.07
C ASN A 31 -3.34 0.01 1.63
N GLU A 32 -2.37 -0.85 1.97
CA GLU A 32 -1.03 -0.41 2.41
C GLU A 32 -0.30 0.37 1.30
N ALA A 33 -0.38 -0.10 0.06
CA ALA A 33 0.21 0.58 -1.09
C ALA A 33 -0.46 1.95 -1.35
N ALA A 34 -1.79 2.03 -1.30
CA ALA A 34 -2.54 3.27 -1.45
C ALA A 34 -2.19 4.29 -0.36
N ASN A 35 -2.16 3.85 0.91
CA ASN A 35 -1.77 4.70 2.04
C ASN A 35 -0.33 5.22 1.88
N GLY A 36 0.59 4.36 1.44
CA GLY A 36 1.97 4.76 1.18
C GLY A 36 2.09 5.79 0.04
N ALA A 37 1.32 5.61 -1.04
CA ALA A 37 1.29 6.55 -2.16
C ALA A 37 0.71 7.91 -1.75
N ASP A 38 -0.38 7.93 -0.99
CA ASP A 38 -0.98 9.17 -0.50
C ASP A 38 -0.05 9.92 0.47
N ALA A 39 0.62 9.20 1.37
CA ALA A 39 1.62 9.81 2.25
C ALA A 39 2.76 10.48 1.45
N LYS A 40 3.27 9.82 0.40
CA LYS A 40 4.32 10.39 -0.47
C LYS A 40 3.84 11.58 -1.29
N ARG A 41 2.58 11.57 -1.71
CA ARG A 41 1.98 12.73 -2.39
C ARG A 41 1.87 13.93 -1.45
N LEU A 42 1.44 13.72 -0.21
CA LEU A 42 1.41 14.77 0.82
C LEU A 42 2.81 15.33 1.09
N ASP A 43 3.84 14.48 1.20
CA ASP A 43 5.23 14.92 1.35
C ASP A 43 5.69 15.80 0.18
N TYR A 44 5.37 15.40 -1.05
CA TYR A 44 5.68 16.16 -2.26
C TYR A 44 4.96 17.51 -2.29
N ASP A 45 3.65 17.52 -2.03
CA ASP A 45 2.83 18.73 -2.03
C ASP A 45 3.35 19.72 -0.98
N ALA A 46 3.66 19.23 0.22
CA ALA A 46 4.26 20.05 1.28
C ALA A 46 5.64 20.61 0.87
N CYS A 47 6.48 19.80 0.21
CA CYS A 47 7.78 20.24 -0.29
C CYS A 47 7.62 21.40 -1.28
N SER A 48 6.76 21.20 -2.30
CA SER A 48 6.46 22.18 -3.33
C SER A 48 5.90 23.47 -2.73
N HIS A 49 4.94 23.36 -1.81
CA HIS A 49 4.33 24.50 -1.13
C HIS A 49 5.33 25.33 -0.31
N SER A 50 6.35 24.68 0.26
CA SER A 50 7.42 25.36 1.00
C SER A 50 8.53 25.96 0.14
N GLY A 51 8.45 25.82 -1.19
CA GLY A 51 9.52 26.22 -2.13
C GLY A 51 10.74 25.29 -2.12
N GLY A 52 10.58 24.07 -1.60
CA GLY A 52 11.61 23.03 -1.65
C GLY A 52 11.72 22.38 -3.02
N LEU A 53 12.83 21.68 -3.27
CA LEU A 53 13.03 20.88 -4.46
C LEU A 53 12.85 19.40 -4.11
N TRP A 54 11.87 18.74 -4.73
CA TRP A 54 11.65 17.32 -4.48
C TRP A 54 12.69 16.46 -5.21
N ASN A 55 13.38 15.58 -4.47
CA ASN A 55 14.24 14.56 -5.06
C ASN A 55 13.46 13.25 -5.21
N PHE A 56 13.10 12.92 -6.45
CA PHE A 56 12.37 11.70 -6.80
C PHE A 56 13.18 10.41 -6.54
N GLY A 57 14.51 10.45 -6.73
CA GLY A 57 15.37 9.29 -6.48
C GLY A 57 15.53 8.98 -5.00
N ALA A 58 15.56 10.00 -4.13
CA ALA A 58 15.65 9.84 -2.69
C ALA A 58 14.27 9.73 -2.00
N GLY A 59 13.19 10.16 -2.68
CA GLY A 59 11.84 10.22 -2.12
C GLY A 59 11.70 11.20 -0.96
N LYS A 60 12.44 12.33 -1.02
CA LYS A 60 12.56 13.33 0.05
C LYS A 60 12.59 14.74 -0.51
N CYS A 61 12.14 15.69 0.30
CA CYS A 61 12.27 17.11 0.02
C CYS A 61 13.68 17.61 0.33
N GLU A 62 14.34 18.25 -0.64
CA GLU A 62 15.59 18.96 -0.44
C GLU A 62 15.29 20.45 -0.28
N ARG A 63 15.86 21.06 0.76
CA ARG A 63 15.83 22.53 0.88
C ARG A 63 16.92 23.08 -0.04
N PRO A 64 16.64 24.11 -0.86
CA PRO A 64 17.71 24.84 -1.50
C PRO A 64 18.69 25.31 -0.42
N ALA A 65 20.00 25.14 -0.64
CA ALA A 65 21.01 25.71 0.24
C ALA A 65 20.64 27.19 0.43
N ARG A 66 20.57 27.67 1.68
CA ARG A 66 20.38 29.10 1.93
C ARG A 66 21.53 29.78 1.19
N ARG A 67 21.26 30.41 0.04
CA ARG A 67 22.23 31.31 -0.58
C ARG A 67 22.55 32.31 0.53
N GLY A 68 23.79 32.25 1.02
CA GLY A 68 24.24 33.13 2.08
C GLY A 68 23.89 34.56 1.68
N ARG A 69 23.31 35.30 2.61
CA ARG A 69 23.40 36.75 2.56
C ARG A 69 24.89 37.10 2.59
N HIS A 70 25.40 37.56 1.47
CA HIS A 70 26.52 38.48 1.38
C HIS A 70 26.14 39.53 0.35
#